data_AF-A0A7C5AHU0-F1
#
_entry.id   AF-A0A7C5AHU0-F1
#
_cell.length_a   1.000
_cell.length_b   1.000
_cell.length_c   1.000
_cell.angle_alpha   90.00
_cell.angle_beta   90.00
_cell.angle_gamma   90.00
#
_symmetry.space_group_name_H-M   'P 1'
#
loop_
_entity.id
_entity.type
_entity.pdbx_description
1 polymer ?
#
loop_
_entity_poly.entity_id
_entity_poly.type
_entity_poly.pdbx_seq_one_letter_code
_entity_poly.pdbx_strand_id
1 'polypeptide(L)'
;MQTAPREIVRRCLRFERPPRMPREMWALPWAYEHLKDYIDEINRRFPSDFGAPANVYRPSPRVRGDQYGIGTYTDEWGCVFTGIQKGVIGEVRNPQLQDIEDWKSVVPPYETLPENTARARDQVNRSCAASPLFIRAGCCPRPWERYQFLRGTENAMIDMMTLDRPVLELLRVIHEFYLRELEFWVRTDVDAISFMDDWGSQRQLLIPPGIWREVFKPMYRDYCDLAHSSGKFVFMHSDGHITEIYPDLIEIGVDALNSQLFCMDIAELARIAKGKITFWGEIDRQHVMPSPDPMAGREAVRRVAAHLYDPAGGIIAQFEITPGSNGAVAVAIFEEWERVEEEARLGSGSSGGPAQVS
;
A
#
# COMPACT_ATOMS: atom_id res chain seq x y z
N MET A 1 4.84 -25.38 17.77
CA MET A 1 3.68 -24.80 17.05
C MET A 1 4.24 -23.81 16.05
N GLN A 2 3.82 -23.85 14.78
CA GLN A 2 4.24 -22.82 13.81
C GLN A 2 3.65 -21.47 14.25
N THR A 3 4.45 -20.40 14.20
CA THR A 3 4.00 -19.03 14.51
C THR A 3 2.91 -18.61 13.52
N ALA A 4 1.81 -18.04 14.02
CA ALA A 4 0.70 -17.61 13.17
C ALA A 4 1.13 -16.46 12.22
N PRO A 5 0.64 -16.41 10.97
CA PRO A 5 0.92 -15.34 10.01
C PRO A 5 0.80 -13.93 10.58
N ARG A 6 -0.29 -13.63 11.29
CA ARG A 6 -0.51 -12.34 11.98
C ARG A 6 0.67 -11.96 12.88
N GLU A 7 1.19 -12.92 13.64
CA GLU A 7 2.30 -12.69 14.56
C GLU A 7 3.64 -12.52 13.83
N ILE A 8 3.82 -13.20 12.69
CA ILE A 8 5.00 -12.99 11.81
C ILE A 8 5.04 -11.54 11.33
N VAL A 9 3.91 -11.01 10.85
CA VAL A 9 3.80 -9.61 10.39
C VAL A 9 4.07 -8.65 11.55
N ARG A 10 3.41 -8.83 12.71
CA ARG A 10 3.59 -7.96 13.88
C ARG A 10 5.05 -7.91 14.35
N ARG A 11 5.74 -9.05 14.39
CA ARG A 11 7.16 -9.10 14.75
C ARG A 11 8.05 -8.44 13.70
N CYS A 12 7.70 -8.55 12.42
CA CYS A 12 8.41 -7.83 11.35
C CYS A 12 8.30 -6.31 11.53
N LEU A 13 7.08 -5.80 11.75
CA LEU A 13 6.80 -4.37 11.95
C LEU A 13 7.50 -3.81 13.20
N ARG A 14 7.66 -4.62 14.25
CA ARG A 14 8.32 -4.24 15.51
C ARG A 14 9.83 -4.49 15.53
N PHE A 15 10.40 -5.01 14.45
CA PHE A 15 11.81 -5.41 14.39
C PHE A 15 12.20 -6.46 15.45
N GLU A 16 11.33 -7.45 15.69
CA GLU A 16 11.44 -8.48 16.75
C GLU A 16 11.83 -9.87 16.20
N ARG A 17 12.69 -9.90 15.19
CA ARG A 17 13.26 -11.11 14.57
C ARG A 17 12.20 -12.14 14.17
N PRO A 18 11.29 -11.83 13.23
CA PRO A 18 10.23 -12.75 12.83
C PRO A 18 10.83 -14.09 12.36
N PRO A 19 10.13 -15.22 12.55
CA PRO A 19 10.66 -16.55 12.22
C PRO A 19 10.84 -16.79 10.72
N ARG A 20 10.27 -15.91 9.89
CA ARG A 20 10.55 -15.72 8.47
C ARG A 20 10.06 -14.35 8.04
N MET A 21 10.41 -13.92 6.84
CA MET A 21 9.85 -12.70 6.24
C MET A 21 8.35 -12.88 6.00
N PRO A 22 7.52 -11.85 6.28
CA PRO A 22 6.13 -11.85 5.85
C PRO A 22 6.03 -11.75 4.33
N ARG A 23 4.96 -12.29 3.76
CA ARG A 23 4.77 -12.44 2.31
C ARG A 23 3.41 -11.88 1.92
N GLU A 24 3.38 -11.14 0.81
CA GLU A 24 2.14 -10.71 0.17
C GLU A 24 2.33 -10.66 -1.34
N MET A 25 1.40 -11.23 -2.09
CA MET A 25 1.37 -11.10 -3.54
C MET A 25 0.12 -10.32 -3.92
N TRP A 26 0.30 -9.26 -4.69
CA TRP A 26 -0.81 -8.56 -5.33
C TRP A 26 -1.00 -9.07 -6.75
N ALA A 27 -2.23 -9.08 -7.22
CA ALA A 27 -2.55 -9.55 -8.56
C ALA A 27 -3.81 -8.84 -9.07
N LEU A 28 -3.73 -8.31 -10.28
CA LEU A 28 -4.90 -7.79 -10.98
C LEU A 28 -5.75 -8.95 -11.55
N PRO A 29 -7.05 -8.73 -11.85
CA PRO A 29 -7.90 -9.75 -12.46
C PRO A 29 -7.29 -10.40 -13.70
N TRP A 30 -6.52 -9.63 -14.49
CA TRP A 30 -5.77 -10.14 -15.64
C TRP A 30 -4.86 -11.33 -15.26
N ALA A 31 -4.16 -11.27 -14.13
CA ALA A 31 -3.21 -12.30 -13.73
C ALA A 31 -3.90 -13.64 -13.44
N TYR A 32 -5.09 -13.62 -12.83
CA TYR A 32 -5.87 -14.83 -12.59
C TYR A 32 -6.39 -15.47 -13.88
N GLU A 33 -6.62 -14.67 -14.93
CA GLU A 33 -7.02 -15.15 -16.25
C GLU A 33 -5.84 -15.74 -17.05
N HIS A 34 -4.62 -15.21 -16.90
CA HIS A 34 -3.49 -15.52 -17.79
C HIS A 34 -2.34 -16.31 -17.15
N LEU A 35 -2.20 -16.27 -15.83
CA LEU A 35 -1.10 -16.86 -15.06
C LEU A 35 -1.59 -17.73 -13.91
N LYS A 36 -2.78 -18.33 -14.06
CA LYS A 36 -3.46 -19.10 -13.02
C LYS A 36 -2.57 -20.17 -12.39
N ASP A 37 -1.87 -20.97 -13.19
CA ASP A 37 -1.05 -22.07 -12.68
C ASP A 37 0.10 -21.57 -11.80
N TYR A 38 0.73 -20.44 -12.16
CA TYR A 38 1.76 -19.80 -11.35
C TYR A 38 1.18 -19.21 -10.06
N ILE A 39 0.01 -18.58 -10.13
CA ILE A 39 -0.69 -18.06 -8.96
C ILE A 39 -1.04 -19.18 -7.98
N ASP A 40 -1.56 -20.30 -8.48
CA ASP A 40 -1.90 -21.47 -7.66
C ASP A 40 -0.64 -22.07 -7.03
N GLU A 41 0.46 -22.14 -7.77
CA GLU A 41 1.76 -22.57 -7.24
C GLU A 41 2.24 -21.64 -6.13
N ILE A 42 2.21 -20.32 -6.35
CA ILE A 42 2.64 -19.32 -5.36
C ILE A 42 1.77 -19.42 -4.11
N ASN A 43 0.45 -19.48 -4.24
CA ASN A 43 -0.45 -19.60 -3.08
C ASN A 43 -0.19 -20.88 -2.27
N ARG A 44 0.19 -21.98 -2.93
CA ARG A 44 0.52 -23.25 -2.28
C ARG A 44 1.88 -23.21 -1.58
N ARG A 45 2.89 -22.62 -2.20
CA ARG A 45 4.30 -22.62 -1.71
C ARG A 45 4.58 -21.47 -0.74
N PHE A 46 4.01 -20.31 -1.03
CA PHE A 46 4.26 -19.03 -0.38
C PHE A 46 2.92 -18.36 -0.01
N PRO A 47 2.12 -18.97 0.88
CA PRO A 47 0.83 -18.41 1.26
C PRO A 47 1.00 -17.00 1.87
N SER A 48 0.10 -16.10 1.50
CA SER A 48 0.07 -14.73 2.02
C SER A 48 -0.09 -14.71 3.54
N ASP A 49 0.58 -13.77 4.20
CA ASP A 49 0.37 -13.49 5.63
C ASP A 49 -0.73 -12.47 5.89
N PHE A 50 -1.28 -11.89 4.83
CA PHE A 50 -2.26 -10.81 4.87
C PHE A 50 -3.63 -11.29 4.42
N GLY A 51 -4.65 -10.75 5.05
CA GLY A 51 -6.05 -10.94 4.68
C GLY A 51 -6.83 -9.64 4.72
N ALA A 52 -8.07 -9.72 4.26
CA ALA A 52 -9.03 -8.62 4.29
C ALA A 52 -10.20 -8.96 5.23
N PRO A 53 -10.81 -7.96 5.89
CA PRO A 53 -12.00 -8.14 6.68
C PRO A 53 -13.22 -8.36 5.77
N ALA A 54 -14.34 -8.76 6.37
CA ALA A 54 -15.62 -8.74 5.67
C ALA A 54 -15.93 -7.32 5.14
N ASN A 55 -16.40 -7.23 3.88
CA ASN A 55 -16.89 -5.97 3.33
C ASN A 55 -18.22 -5.57 4.00
N VAL A 56 -18.26 -4.36 4.54
CA VAL A 56 -19.41 -3.78 5.25
C VAL A 56 -19.95 -2.50 4.61
N TYR A 57 -19.35 -2.06 3.50
CA TYR A 57 -19.83 -0.89 2.78
C TYR A 57 -21.16 -1.17 2.09
N ARG A 58 -22.05 -0.18 2.13
CA ARG A 58 -23.29 -0.17 1.37
C ARG A 58 -23.00 0.20 -0.08
N PRO A 59 -23.69 -0.40 -1.06
CA PRO A 59 -23.55 0.01 -2.45
C PRO A 59 -24.00 1.47 -2.62
N SER A 60 -23.21 2.27 -3.32
CA SER A 60 -23.63 3.63 -3.69
C SER A 60 -24.53 3.58 -4.94
N PRO A 61 -25.65 4.33 -4.97
CA PRO A 61 -26.47 4.47 -6.16
C PRO A 61 -25.77 5.29 -7.25
N ARG A 62 -24.58 5.85 -7.02
CA ARG A 62 -23.77 6.57 -8.02
C ARG A 62 -22.89 5.65 -8.85
N VAL A 63 -22.52 4.49 -8.31
CA VAL A 63 -21.60 3.56 -8.98
C VAL A 63 -22.24 2.99 -10.25
N ARG A 64 -21.52 3.05 -11.37
CA ARG A 64 -21.96 2.54 -12.69
C ARG A 64 -20.78 1.90 -13.41
N GLY A 65 -21.06 0.89 -14.24
CA GLY A 65 -20.03 0.21 -15.04
C GLY A 65 -19.17 -0.77 -14.24
N ASP A 66 -18.07 -1.20 -14.84
CA ASP A 66 -17.10 -2.14 -14.28
C ASP A 66 -15.72 -1.46 -14.24
N GLN A 67 -15.13 -1.37 -13.04
CA GLN A 67 -13.84 -0.72 -12.82
C GLN A 67 -12.69 -1.35 -13.63
N TYR A 68 -12.80 -2.64 -13.94
CA TYR A 68 -11.81 -3.39 -14.71
C TYR A 68 -12.28 -3.69 -16.14
N GLY A 69 -13.42 -3.12 -16.54
CA GLY A 69 -14.01 -3.28 -17.86
C GLY A 69 -13.49 -2.25 -18.86
N ILE A 70 -13.69 -2.53 -20.15
CA ILE A 70 -13.52 -1.52 -21.21
C ILE A 70 -14.75 -0.62 -21.20
N GLY A 71 -14.55 0.70 -21.29
CA GLY A 71 -15.62 1.69 -21.33
C GLY A 71 -15.52 2.67 -20.17
N THR A 72 -16.65 3.02 -19.57
CA THR A 72 -16.71 3.97 -18.45
C THR A 72 -17.09 3.29 -17.14
N TYR A 73 -16.44 3.73 -16.07
CA TYR A 73 -16.77 3.39 -14.68
C TYR A 73 -17.00 4.68 -13.90
N THR A 74 -18.11 4.76 -13.18
CA THR A 74 -18.38 5.85 -12.25
C THR A 74 -18.21 5.32 -10.84
N ASP A 75 -17.38 5.99 -10.04
CA ASP A 75 -17.17 5.61 -8.65
C ASP A 75 -18.21 6.22 -7.70
N GLU A 76 -18.09 5.92 -6.42
CA GLU A 76 -18.98 6.42 -5.39
C GLU A 76 -18.88 7.94 -5.17
N TRP A 77 -17.79 8.60 -5.58
CA TRP A 77 -17.66 10.07 -5.55
C TRP A 77 -18.27 10.73 -6.80
N GLY A 78 -18.72 9.94 -7.78
CA GLY A 78 -19.23 10.44 -9.05
C GLY A 78 -18.14 10.74 -10.09
N CYS A 79 -16.88 10.39 -9.83
CA CYS A 79 -15.80 10.51 -10.80
C CYS A 79 -15.97 9.48 -11.91
N VAL A 80 -15.76 9.90 -13.17
CA VAL A 80 -15.90 9.03 -14.34
C VAL A 80 -14.53 8.64 -14.87
N PHE A 81 -14.21 7.36 -14.73
CA PHE A 81 -13.00 6.73 -15.24
C PHE A 81 -13.26 6.13 -16.63
N THR A 82 -12.26 6.21 -17.50
CA THR A 82 -12.27 5.63 -18.85
C THR A 82 -11.26 4.49 -18.90
N GLY A 83 -11.74 3.25 -19.01
CA GLY A 83 -10.93 2.05 -19.21
C GLY A 83 -10.79 1.73 -20.69
N ILE A 84 -9.55 1.63 -21.18
CA ILE A 84 -9.24 1.25 -22.57
C ILE A 84 -8.77 -0.20 -22.72
N GLN A 85 -8.50 -0.88 -21.60
CA GLN A 85 -8.00 -2.24 -21.54
C GLN A 85 -8.71 -2.99 -20.41
N LYS A 86 -9.14 -4.22 -20.69
CA LYS A 86 -9.77 -5.10 -19.68
C LYS A 86 -8.73 -5.55 -18.64
N GLY A 87 -9.12 -5.60 -17.37
CA GLY A 87 -8.32 -6.15 -16.28
C GLY A 87 -7.37 -5.13 -15.64
N VAL A 88 -7.48 -3.85 -15.97
CA VAL A 88 -6.76 -2.72 -15.37
C VAL A 88 -7.73 -1.60 -15.02
N ILE A 89 -7.35 -0.71 -14.10
CA ILE A 89 -8.15 0.46 -13.72
C ILE A 89 -8.00 1.55 -14.80
N GLY A 90 -9.09 2.26 -15.10
CA GLY A 90 -9.09 3.39 -16.04
C GLY A 90 -8.60 4.71 -15.45
N GLU A 91 -8.65 5.78 -16.25
CA GLU A 91 -8.23 7.14 -15.86
C GLU A 91 -9.38 8.14 -15.94
N VAL A 92 -9.36 9.21 -15.13
CA VAL A 92 -10.33 10.31 -15.26
C VAL A 92 -9.90 11.21 -16.42
N ARG A 93 -10.75 11.29 -17.46
CA ARG A 93 -10.52 12.19 -18.61
C ARG A 93 -11.34 13.46 -18.56
N ASN A 94 -12.55 13.38 -17.99
CA ASN A 94 -13.47 14.50 -17.88
C ASN A 94 -13.76 14.73 -16.39
N PRO A 95 -12.98 15.60 -15.72
CA PRO A 95 -13.15 15.83 -14.29
C PRO A 95 -14.49 16.53 -14.01
N GLN A 96 -15.07 16.23 -12.86
CA GLN A 96 -16.38 16.78 -12.49
C GLN A 96 -16.31 18.27 -12.12
N LEU A 97 -15.17 18.74 -11.59
CA LEU A 97 -14.93 20.14 -11.25
C LEU A 97 -14.06 20.82 -12.31
N GLN A 98 -14.73 21.54 -13.22
CA GLN A 98 -14.06 22.40 -14.21
C GLN A 98 -13.61 23.71 -13.58
N ASP A 99 -14.48 24.33 -12.77
CA ASP A 99 -14.19 25.49 -11.94
C ASP A 99 -14.04 25.05 -10.48
N ILE A 100 -12.95 25.47 -9.82
CA ILE A 100 -12.70 25.12 -8.42
C ILE A 100 -13.69 25.81 -7.47
N GLU A 101 -14.29 26.94 -7.87
CA GLU A 101 -15.31 27.63 -7.06
C GLU A 101 -16.57 26.77 -6.85
N ASP A 102 -16.79 25.77 -7.70
CA ASP A 102 -17.89 24.81 -7.59
C ASP A 102 -17.62 23.68 -6.58
N TRP A 103 -16.55 23.73 -5.78
CA TRP A 103 -16.18 22.69 -4.81
C TRP A 103 -17.32 22.27 -3.87
N LYS A 104 -18.26 23.18 -3.56
CA LYS A 104 -19.43 22.91 -2.70
C LYS A 104 -20.42 21.91 -3.32
N SER A 105 -20.34 21.67 -4.62
CA SER A 105 -21.14 20.66 -5.32
C SER A 105 -20.66 19.24 -5.06
N VAL A 106 -19.43 19.06 -4.56
CA VAL A 106 -18.88 17.74 -4.24
C VAL A 106 -19.61 17.17 -3.02
N VAL A 107 -20.17 15.98 -3.20
CA VAL A 107 -20.87 15.24 -2.14
C VAL A 107 -20.06 13.99 -1.82
N PRO A 108 -19.35 13.93 -0.68
CA PRO A 108 -18.66 12.71 -0.27
C PRO A 108 -19.64 11.54 -0.09
N PRO A 109 -19.19 10.30 -0.29
CA PRO A 109 -20.03 9.10 -0.30
C PRO A 109 -20.40 8.61 1.10
N TYR A 110 -20.89 9.48 1.97
CA TYR A 110 -21.33 9.11 3.32
C TYR A 110 -22.44 8.03 3.30
N GLU A 111 -23.19 7.89 2.20
CA GLU A 111 -24.18 6.82 2.04
C GLU A 111 -23.58 5.42 1.96
N THR A 112 -22.29 5.28 1.61
CA THR A 112 -21.63 3.95 1.57
C THR A 112 -21.24 3.47 2.96
N LEU A 113 -21.04 4.39 3.91
CA LEU A 113 -20.68 4.02 5.27
C LEU A 113 -21.80 3.22 5.94
N PRO A 114 -21.49 2.25 6.83
CA PRO A 114 -22.51 1.43 7.48
C PRO A 114 -23.47 2.27 8.34
N GLU A 115 -24.78 2.08 8.13
CA GLU A 115 -25.81 2.75 8.94
C GLU A 115 -25.85 2.22 10.37
N ASN A 116 -25.86 0.89 10.52
CA ASN A 116 -25.73 0.22 11.82
C ASN A 116 -24.27 -0.13 12.08
N THR A 117 -23.52 0.83 12.60
CA THR A 117 -22.09 0.68 12.87
C THR A 117 -21.78 -0.46 13.86
N ALA A 118 -22.63 -0.72 14.85
CA ALA A 118 -22.43 -1.81 15.80
C ALA A 118 -22.47 -3.18 15.11
N ARG A 119 -23.53 -3.45 14.33
CA ARG A 119 -23.65 -4.70 13.57
C ARG A 119 -22.51 -4.89 12.57
N ALA A 120 -22.11 -3.82 11.89
CA ALA A 120 -20.99 -3.86 10.93
C ALA A 120 -19.66 -4.16 11.63
N ARG A 121 -19.37 -3.53 12.78
CA ARG A 121 -18.18 -3.84 13.58
C ARG A 121 -18.18 -5.29 14.04
N ASP A 122 -19.30 -5.81 14.53
CA ASP A 122 -19.40 -7.22 14.93
C ASP A 122 -19.11 -8.18 13.77
N GLN A 123 -19.54 -7.84 12.55
CA GLN A 123 -19.25 -8.63 11.35
C GLN A 123 -17.76 -8.61 11.01
N VAL A 124 -17.13 -7.43 11.03
CA VAL A 124 -15.67 -7.29 10.84
C VAL A 124 -14.91 -8.09 11.90
N ASN A 125 -15.25 -7.93 13.17
CA ASN A 125 -14.55 -8.57 14.29
C ASN A 125 -14.66 -10.10 14.23
N ARG A 126 -15.83 -10.65 13.88
CA ARG A 126 -15.99 -12.09 13.62
C ARG A 126 -15.09 -12.58 12.47
N SER A 127 -14.98 -11.80 11.38
CA SER A 127 -14.10 -12.17 10.26
C SER A 127 -12.62 -12.13 10.65
N CYS A 128 -12.21 -11.17 11.49
CA CYS A 128 -10.84 -11.07 12.02
C CYS A 128 -10.51 -12.27 12.93
N ALA A 129 -11.43 -12.63 13.84
CA ALA A 129 -11.28 -13.75 14.76
C ALA A 129 -11.22 -15.11 14.05
N ALA A 130 -11.90 -15.25 12.91
CA ALA A 130 -11.92 -16.47 12.11
C ALA A 130 -10.65 -16.67 11.25
N SER A 131 -9.76 -15.68 11.17
CA SER A 131 -8.56 -15.72 10.33
C SER A 131 -7.28 -15.68 11.15
N PRO A 132 -6.24 -16.46 10.81
CA PRO A 132 -4.91 -16.34 11.41
C PRO A 132 -4.03 -15.26 10.74
N LEU A 133 -4.52 -14.62 9.67
CA LEU A 133 -3.81 -13.64 8.86
C LEU A 133 -3.80 -12.26 9.51
N PHE A 134 -2.82 -11.43 9.14
CA PHE A 134 -2.80 -10.01 9.48
C PHE A 134 -3.86 -9.28 8.65
N ILE A 135 -4.87 -8.69 9.31
CA ILE A 135 -6.03 -8.12 8.62
C ILE A 135 -5.88 -6.59 8.51
N ARG A 136 -5.80 -6.09 7.29
CA ARG A 136 -5.77 -4.64 7.00
C ARG A 136 -7.19 -4.13 6.76
N ALA A 137 -7.52 -2.95 7.28
CA ALA A 137 -8.84 -2.33 7.10
C ALA A 137 -9.24 -2.22 5.63
N GLY A 138 -10.54 -2.26 5.36
CA GLY A 138 -11.09 -2.14 4.01
C GLY A 138 -11.18 -0.70 3.48
N CYS A 139 -10.69 0.29 4.24
CA CYS A 139 -10.64 1.69 3.81
C CYS A 139 -9.43 1.95 2.91
N CYS A 140 -9.49 3.04 2.13
CA CYS A 140 -8.38 3.49 1.31
C CYS A 140 -8.37 5.03 1.16
N PRO A 141 -8.06 5.77 2.24
CA PRO A 141 -7.85 7.21 2.15
C PRO A 141 -6.80 7.56 1.11
N ARG A 142 -7.09 8.58 0.30
CA ARG A 142 -6.26 9.03 -0.81
C ARG A 142 -6.48 10.51 -1.14
N PRO A 143 -6.28 11.44 -0.20
CA PRO A 143 -6.68 12.84 -0.39
C PRO A 143 -6.16 13.49 -1.68
N TRP A 144 -4.93 13.21 -2.11
CA TRP A 144 -4.37 13.80 -3.32
C TRP A 144 -4.90 13.16 -4.60
N GLU A 145 -4.85 11.84 -4.75
CA GLU A 145 -5.49 11.14 -5.87
C GLU A 145 -6.99 11.49 -5.96
N ARG A 146 -7.70 11.52 -4.84
CA ARG A 146 -9.12 11.88 -4.81
C ARG A 146 -9.33 13.30 -5.34
N TYR A 147 -8.49 14.25 -4.92
CA TYR A 147 -8.52 15.61 -5.45
C TYR A 147 -8.29 15.61 -6.97
N GLN A 148 -7.29 14.88 -7.46
CA GLN A 148 -7.02 14.72 -8.90
C GLN A 148 -8.21 14.12 -9.65
N PHE A 149 -8.91 13.12 -9.09
CA PHE A 149 -10.08 12.52 -9.74
C PHE A 149 -11.25 13.50 -9.85
N LEU A 150 -11.42 14.39 -8.87
CA LEU A 150 -12.48 15.40 -8.89
C LEU A 150 -12.14 16.54 -9.86
N ARG A 151 -10.89 17.01 -9.84
CA ARG A 151 -10.43 18.26 -10.45
C ARG A 151 -9.71 18.09 -11.80
N GLY A 152 -9.21 16.89 -12.06
CA GLY A 152 -8.31 16.57 -13.16
C GLY A 152 -6.85 16.88 -12.81
N THR A 153 -5.93 16.01 -13.20
CA THR A 153 -4.52 16.07 -12.80
C THR A 153 -3.83 17.39 -13.16
N GLU A 154 -3.99 17.90 -14.38
CA GLU A 154 -3.33 19.14 -14.83
C GLU A 154 -3.73 20.33 -13.96
N ASN A 155 -5.04 20.51 -13.79
CA ASN A 155 -5.61 21.55 -12.97
C ASN A 155 -5.26 21.37 -11.49
N ALA A 156 -5.26 20.15 -10.99
CA ALA A 156 -4.86 19.88 -9.61
C ALA A 156 -3.41 20.27 -9.33
N MET A 157 -2.50 20.02 -10.27
CA MET A 157 -1.10 20.45 -10.13
C MET A 157 -0.97 21.99 -10.12
N ILE A 158 -1.77 22.70 -10.93
CA ILE A 158 -1.81 24.18 -10.93
C ILE A 158 -2.35 24.69 -9.59
N ASP A 159 -3.46 24.14 -9.12
CA ASP A 159 -4.12 24.51 -7.86
C ASP A 159 -3.15 24.37 -6.66
N MET A 160 -2.27 23.35 -6.67
CA MET A 160 -1.26 23.18 -5.61
C MET A 160 -0.21 24.28 -5.59
N MET A 161 -0.02 25.04 -6.68
CA MET A 161 0.93 26.16 -6.72
C MET A 161 0.32 27.47 -6.22
N THR A 162 -1.01 27.60 -6.25
CA THR A 162 -1.71 28.82 -5.80
C THR A 162 -2.28 28.66 -4.40
N LEU A 163 -2.72 27.45 -4.02
CA LEU A 163 -3.33 27.13 -2.73
C LEU A 163 -4.49 28.07 -2.37
N ASP A 164 -5.28 28.42 -3.37
CA ASP A 164 -6.44 29.29 -3.18
C ASP A 164 -7.45 28.67 -2.21
N ARG A 165 -8.24 29.52 -1.53
CA ARG A 165 -9.19 29.05 -0.51
C ARG A 165 -10.10 27.88 -0.96
N PRO A 166 -10.71 27.90 -2.16
CA PRO A 166 -11.51 26.77 -2.66
C PRO A 166 -10.77 25.42 -2.69
N VAL A 167 -9.48 25.43 -3.03
CA VAL A 167 -8.61 24.24 -3.07
C VAL A 167 -8.51 23.62 -1.67
N LEU A 168 -8.18 24.45 -0.68
CA LEU A 168 -8.05 24.02 0.72
C LEU A 168 -9.37 23.53 1.31
N GLU A 169 -10.49 24.18 0.96
CA GLU A 169 -11.82 23.75 1.41
C GLU A 169 -12.22 22.40 0.80
N LEU A 170 -11.92 22.16 -0.49
CA LEU A 170 -12.17 20.87 -1.12
C LEU A 170 -11.33 19.76 -0.49
N LEU A 171 -10.04 20.01 -0.26
CA LEU A 171 -9.16 19.07 0.44
C LEU A 171 -9.68 18.77 1.85
N ARG A 172 -10.18 19.78 2.58
CA ARG A 172 -10.82 19.59 3.89
C ARG A 172 -12.05 18.68 3.79
N VAL A 173 -12.92 18.88 2.80
CA VAL A 173 -14.10 18.02 2.57
C VAL A 173 -13.69 16.55 2.32
N ILE A 174 -12.64 16.34 1.52
CA ILE A 174 -12.10 15.01 1.24
C ILE A 174 -11.53 14.37 2.51
N HIS A 175 -10.70 15.13 3.23
CA HIS A 175 -10.06 14.68 4.46
C HIS A 175 -11.07 14.33 5.55
N GLU A 176 -12.09 15.15 5.76
CA GLU A 176 -13.16 14.90 6.74
C GLU A 176 -13.91 13.60 6.45
N PHE A 177 -14.20 13.30 5.18
CA PHE A 177 -14.81 12.03 4.83
C PHE A 177 -13.92 10.84 5.24
N TYR A 178 -12.63 10.90 4.93
CA TYR A 178 -11.70 9.83 5.28
C TYR A 178 -11.51 9.68 6.79
N LEU A 179 -11.47 10.78 7.56
CA LEU A 179 -11.47 10.69 9.02
C LEU A 179 -12.70 9.96 9.55
N ARG A 180 -13.90 10.27 9.01
CA ARG A 180 -15.15 9.60 9.41
C ARG A 180 -15.15 8.11 9.06
N GLU A 181 -14.56 7.74 7.94
CA GLU A 181 -14.36 6.34 7.57
C GLU A 181 -13.38 5.64 8.53
N LEU A 182 -12.24 6.27 8.85
CA LEU A 182 -11.25 5.72 9.75
C LEU A 182 -11.78 5.57 11.17
N GLU A 183 -12.57 6.53 11.68
CA GLU A 183 -13.25 6.44 12.98
C GLU A 183 -14.10 5.17 13.13
N PHE A 184 -14.65 4.65 12.03
CA PHE A 184 -15.33 3.35 12.03
C PHE A 184 -14.33 2.20 12.18
N TRP A 185 -13.30 2.16 11.34
CA TRP A 185 -12.35 1.05 11.25
C TRP A 185 -11.44 0.92 12.47
N VAL A 186 -10.97 2.01 13.06
CA VAL A 186 -10.09 1.96 14.24
C VAL A 186 -10.78 1.32 15.46
N ARG A 187 -12.12 1.28 15.46
CA ARG A 187 -12.95 0.63 16.49
C ARG A 187 -13.30 -0.82 16.18
N THR A 188 -12.68 -1.43 15.18
CA THR A 188 -12.81 -2.86 14.83
C THR A 188 -11.57 -3.64 15.27
N ASP A 189 -11.56 -4.96 15.10
CA ASP A 189 -10.44 -5.85 15.44
C ASP A 189 -9.41 -6.02 14.32
N VAL A 190 -9.47 -5.21 13.25
CA VAL A 190 -8.42 -5.18 12.23
C VAL A 190 -7.06 -4.88 12.86
N ASP A 191 -5.98 -5.41 12.26
CA ASP A 191 -4.62 -5.24 12.75
C ASP A 191 -4.03 -3.88 12.35
N ALA A 192 -4.44 -3.35 11.20
CA ALA A 192 -3.90 -2.10 10.65
C ALA A 192 -4.93 -1.27 9.89
N ILE A 193 -4.69 0.03 9.84
CA ILE A 193 -5.29 0.95 8.89
C ILE A 193 -4.34 1.06 7.68
N SER A 194 -4.91 1.18 6.49
CA SER A 194 -4.14 1.42 5.27
C SER A 194 -4.69 2.64 4.54
N PHE A 195 -3.79 3.43 3.98
CA PHE A 195 -4.11 4.48 3.02
C PHE A 195 -3.16 4.40 1.82
N MET A 196 -3.55 5.03 0.73
CA MET A 196 -2.87 4.96 -0.55
C MET A 196 -2.90 6.35 -1.15
N ASP A 197 -1.77 6.87 -1.59
CA ASP A 197 -1.77 8.15 -2.30
C ASP A 197 -0.48 8.31 -3.10
N ASP A 198 -0.59 8.36 -4.42
CA ASP A 198 0.58 8.35 -5.29
C ASP A 198 1.21 9.72 -5.42
N TRP A 199 2.42 9.85 -4.87
CA TRP A 199 3.13 11.12 -4.76
C TRP A 199 4.29 11.30 -5.74
N GLY A 200 4.76 10.23 -6.37
CA GLY A 200 5.97 10.25 -7.19
C GLY A 200 5.72 10.16 -8.68
N SER A 201 6.54 10.88 -9.44
CA SER A 201 6.89 10.53 -10.82
C SER A 201 8.07 9.54 -10.83
N GLN A 202 8.62 9.20 -12.00
CA GLN A 202 9.81 8.35 -12.08
C GLN A 202 11.10 8.98 -11.49
N ARG A 203 11.10 10.30 -11.20
CA ARG A 203 12.35 11.02 -10.86
C ARG A 203 12.24 11.94 -9.63
N GLN A 204 11.04 12.31 -9.23
CA GLN A 204 10.76 13.28 -8.17
C GLN A 204 9.30 13.23 -7.74
N LEU A 205 8.94 13.95 -6.68
CA LEU A 205 7.54 14.16 -6.30
C LEU A 205 6.74 14.89 -7.39
N LEU A 206 5.43 14.64 -7.43
CA LEU A 206 4.48 15.32 -8.32
C LEU A 206 4.25 16.79 -7.94
N ILE A 207 4.44 17.12 -6.66
CA ILE A 207 4.35 18.49 -6.14
C ILE A 207 5.60 18.81 -5.30
N PRO A 208 5.93 20.10 -5.10
CA PRO A 208 7.05 20.48 -4.25
C PRO A 208 6.94 19.91 -2.83
N PRO A 209 8.02 19.34 -2.26
CA PRO A 209 8.00 18.77 -0.92
C PRO A 209 7.54 19.74 0.18
N GLY A 210 7.79 21.05 -0.01
CA GLY A 210 7.32 22.09 0.91
C GLY A 210 5.79 22.16 1.00
N ILE A 211 5.12 22.12 -0.15
CA ILE A 211 3.65 22.13 -0.23
C ILE A 211 3.09 20.83 0.36
N TRP A 212 3.73 19.69 0.06
CA TRP A 212 3.34 18.42 0.67
C TRP A 212 3.36 18.47 2.20
N ARG A 213 4.43 19.03 2.79
CA ARG A 213 4.58 19.19 4.24
C ARG A 213 3.57 20.14 4.86
N GLU A 214 3.21 21.20 4.15
CA GLU A 214 2.25 22.20 4.61
C GLU A 214 0.81 21.67 4.57
N VAL A 215 0.45 20.97 3.50
CA VAL A 215 -0.96 20.64 3.20
C VAL A 215 -1.31 19.20 3.56
N PHE A 216 -0.49 18.22 3.14
CA PHE A 216 -0.86 16.80 3.18
C PHE A 216 -0.27 16.06 4.39
N LYS A 217 0.94 16.42 4.83
CA LYS A 217 1.54 15.83 6.03
C LYS A 217 0.63 15.93 7.26
N PRO A 218 -0.05 17.07 7.56
CA PRO A 218 -0.99 17.14 8.67
C PRO A 218 -2.16 16.17 8.54
N MET A 219 -2.73 16.03 7.33
CA MET A 219 -3.83 15.09 7.09
C MET A 219 -3.42 13.64 7.32
N TYR A 220 -2.23 13.25 6.85
CA TYR A 220 -1.71 11.91 7.08
C TYR A 220 -1.33 11.67 8.55
N ARG A 221 -0.84 12.70 9.25
CA ARG A 221 -0.63 12.63 10.69
C ARG A 221 -1.93 12.34 11.43
N ASP A 222 -3.02 13.01 11.09
CA ASP A 222 -4.32 12.75 11.72
C ASP A 222 -4.76 11.29 11.51
N TYR A 223 -4.51 10.70 10.34
CA TYR A 223 -4.78 9.28 10.08
C TYR A 223 -3.91 8.35 10.94
N CYS A 224 -2.61 8.65 11.05
CA CYS A 224 -1.67 7.87 11.83
C CYS A 224 -1.99 7.94 13.33
N ASP A 225 -2.23 9.15 13.85
CA ASP A 225 -2.57 9.39 15.25
C ASP A 225 -3.88 8.66 15.63
N LEU A 226 -4.88 8.68 14.75
CA LEU A 226 -6.15 7.97 14.97
C LEU A 226 -5.96 6.45 15.00
N ALA A 227 -5.11 5.91 14.13
CA ALA A 227 -4.79 4.48 14.09
C ALA A 227 -4.00 4.05 15.34
N HIS A 228 -2.92 4.75 15.66
CA HIS A 228 -2.02 4.44 16.77
C HIS A 228 -2.70 4.60 18.13
N SER A 229 -3.52 5.63 18.32
CA SER A 229 -4.32 5.80 19.55
C SER A 229 -5.31 4.66 19.79
N SER A 230 -5.63 3.89 18.75
CA SER A 230 -6.48 2.69 18.83
C SER A 230 -5.69 1.37 18.73
N GLY A 231 -4.35 1.44 18.86
CA GLY A 231 -3.47 0.28 18.86
C GLY A 231 -3.36 -0.44 17.51
N LYS A 232 -3.59 0.27 16.40
CA LYS A 232 -3.50 -0.26 15.03
C LYS A 232 -2.16 0.11 14.41
N PHE A 233 -1.61 -0.75 13.54
CA PHE A 233 -0.50 -0.34 12.68
C PHE A 233 -1.00 0.50 11.50
N VAL A 234 -0.08 1.21 10.84
CA VAL A 234 -0.34 2.09 9.69
C VAL A 234 0.45 1.62 8.47
N PHE A 235 -0.25 1.38 7.38
CA PHE A 235 0.33 1.03 6.09
C PHE A 235 0.04 2.14 5.08
N MET A 236 1.04 2.51 4.30
CA MET A 236 0.89 3.44 3.19
C MET A 236 1.37 2.82 1.88
N HIS A 237 0.65 3.06 0.79
CA HIS A 237 1.13 2.89 -0.57
C HIS A 237 1.32 4.24 -1.25
N SER A 238 2.40 4.37 -2.02
CA SER A 238 2.60 5.46 -2.97
C SER A 238 3.52 5.03 -4.10
N ASP A 239 3.08 5.22 -5.32
CA ASP A 239 3.92 5.06 -6.51
C ASP A 239 4.96 6.18 -6.68
N GLY A 240 5.97 5.88 -7.50
CA GLY A 240 7.02 6.80 -7.94
C GLY A 240 8.14 7.09 -6.93
N HIS A 241 8.94 8.10 -7.27
CA HIS A 241 10.10 8.53 -6.53
C HIS A 241 9.70 9.48 -5.40
N ILE A 242 9.72 8.97 -4.17
CA ILE A 242 9.25 9.68 -2.97
C ILE A 242 10.31 9.85 -1.88
N THR A 243 11.61 9.64 -2.19
CA THR A 243 12.73 9.73 -1.23
C THR A 243 12.67 10.96 -0.33
N GLU A 244 12.26 12.12 -0.88
CA GLU A 244 12.24 13.40 -0.16
C GLU A 244 11.24 13.47 1.00
N ILE A 245 10.20 12.62 1.01
CA ILE A 245 9.18 12.57 2.08
C ILE A 245 9.26 11.31 2.95
N TYR A 246 10.18 10.39 2.66
CA TYR A 246 10.42 9.21 3.53
C TYR A 246 10.63 9.60 5.01
N PRO A 247 11.49 10.59 5.34
CA PRO A 247 11.67 11.01 6.73
C PRO A 247 10.39 11.56 7.36
N ASP A 248 9.56 12.27 6.57
CA ASP A 248 8.31 12.82 7.04
C ASP A 248 7.26 11.71 7.31
N LEU A 249 7.19 10.69 6.45
CA LEU A 249 6.31 9.53 6.63
C LEU A 249 6.68 8.71 7.89
N ILE A 250 7.98 8.55 8.15
CA ILE A 250 8.48 7.96 9.40
C ILE A 250 8.07 8.82 10.61
N GLU A 251 8.27 10.13 10.52
CA GLU A 251 7.96 11.07 11.61
C GLU A 251 6.47 11.04 12.01
N ILE A 252 5.56 10.93 11.04
CA ILE A 252 4.12 10.89 11.32
C ILE A 252 3.62 9.52 11.76
N GLY A 253 4.46 8.47 11.73
CA GLY A 253 4.10 7.15 12.24
C GLY A 253 3.60 6.15 11.21
N VAL A 254 4.02 6.24 9.94
CA VAL A 254 3.80 5.13 9.00
C VAL A 254 4.68 3.94 9.41
N ASP A 255 4.07 2.79 9.70
CA ASP A 255 4.79 1.58 10.14
C ASP A 255 5.34 0.77 8.96
N ALA A 256 4.60 0.75 7.84
CA ALA A 256 4.98 0.05 6.62
C ALA A 256 4.65 0.87 5.37
N LEU A 257 5.63 1.00 4.47
CA LEU A 257 5.51 1.77 3.24
C LEU A 257 5.80 0.89 2.02
N ASN A 258 4.83 0.81 1.12
CA ASN A 258 5.02 0.28 -0.22
C ASN A 258 5.28 1.43 -1.19
N SER A 259 6.43 1.37 -1.88
CA SER A 259 6.84 2.37 -2.87
C SER A 259 7.76 1.77 -3.92
N GLN A 260 7.93 2.46 -5.05
CA GLN A 260 8.74 2.01 -6.18
C GLN A 260 10.24 2.11 -5.89
N LEU A 261 10.79 1.18 -5.11
CA LEU A 261 12.21 1.18 -4.69
C LEU A 261 13.20 1.30 -5.86
N PHE A 262 12.86 0.79 -7.03
CA PHE A 262 13.75 0.67 -8.19
C PHE A 262 13.91 1.97 -8.99
N CYS A 263 13.04 2.97 -8.78
CA CYS A 263 13.24 4.31 -9.31
C CYS A 263 14.00 5.23 -8.34
N MET A 264 14.35 4.75 -7.14
CA MET A 264 15.08 5.47 -6.09
C MET A 264 16.46 4.86 -5.81
N ASP A 265 17.31 5.60 -5.10
CA ASP A 265 18.56 5.06 -4.56
C ASP A 265 18.29 4.24 -3.28
N ILE A 266 18.33 2.92 -3.41
CA ILE A 266 18.09 1.97 -2.30
C ILE A 266 19.14 2.14 -1.18
N ALA A 267 20.38 2.52 -1.50
CA ALA A 267 21.41 2.76 -0.48
C ALA A 267 21.10 4.03 0.32
N GLU A 268 20.59 5.08 -0.34
CA GLU A 268 20.09 6.26 0.34
C GLU A 268 18.87 5.94 1.22
N LEU A 269 17.90 5.18 0.70
CA LEU A 269 16.74 4.72 1.47
C LEU A 269 17.17 3.93 2.71
N ALA A 270 18.16 3.04 2.57
CA ALA A 270 18.71 2.31 3.69
C ALA A 270 19.25 3.26 4.78
N ARG A 271 20.00 4.30 4.38
CA ARG A 271 20.58 5.28 5.32
C ARG A 271 19.51 6.05 6.09
N ILE A 272 18.40 6.43 5.44
CA ILE A 272 17.38 7.29 6.06
C ILE A 272 16.31 6.50 6.81
N ALA A 273 15.95 5.30 6.34
CA ALA A 273 14.71 4.61 6.72
C ALA A 273 14.89 3.18 7.27
N LYS A 274 16.00 2.48 6.99
CA LYS A 274 16.21 1.11 7.52
C LYS A 274 16.19 1.10 9.05
N GLY A 275 15.44 0.15 9.61
CA GLY A 275 15.26 0.02 11.06
C GLY A 275 14.29 1.03 11.69
N LYS A 276 13.64 1.87 10.87
CA LYS A 276 12.65 2.87 11.33
C LYS A 276 11.27 2.67 10.72
N ILE A 277 11.21 2.05 9.55
CA ILE A 277 9.98 1.70 8.84
C ILE A 277 10.16 0.33 8.18
N THR A 278 9.04 -0.37 7.98
CA THR A 278 9.02 -1.60 7.20
C THR A 278 8.87 -1.29 5.72
N PHE A 279 9.81 -1.77 4.89
CA PHE A 279 9.69 -1.75 3.44
C PHE A 279 8.73 -2.85 3.00
N TRP A 280 7.54 -2.44 2.60
CA TRP A 280 6.51 -3.35 2.15
C TRP A 280 6.65 -3.54 0.65
N GLY A 281 7.54 -4.43 0.23
CA GLY A 281 7.96 -4.48 -1.17
C GLY A 281 8.65 -3.17 -1.61
N GLU A 282 8.68 -2.84 -2.90
CA GLU A 282 8.19 -3.65 -4.04
C GLU A 282 9.37 -4.11 -4.92
N ILE A 283 9.19 -5.24 -5.62
CA ILE A 283 9.99 -5.62 -6.80
C ILE A 283 9.40 -5.02 -8.09
N ASP A 284 10.25 -4.36 -8.88
CA ASP A 284 9.88 -3.55 -10.04
C ASP A 284 8.92 -4.20 -11.06
N ARG A 285 7.73 -3.60 -11.17
CA ARG A 285 6.66 -3.97 -12.11
C ARG A 285 6.98 -3.65 -13.57
N GLN A 286 7.87 -2.68 -13.84
CA GLN A 286 8.09 -2.14 -15.18
C GLN A 286 9.19 -2.87 -15.95
N HIS A 287 10.26 -3.30 -15.28
CA HIS A 287 11.40 -3.94 -15.96
C HIS A 287 11.73 -5.33 -15.42
N VAL A 288 11.56 -5.60 -14.13
CA VAL A 288 11.86 -6.92 -13.55
C VAL A 288 10.73 -7.90 -13.79
N MET A 289 9.51 -7.58 -13.35
CA MET A 289 8.35 -8.48 -13.48
C MET A 289 8.06 -8.95 -14.92
N PRO A 290 8.18 -8.11 -15.98
CA PRO A 290 7.95 -8.56 -17.36
C PRO A 290 9.18 -9.23 -18.00
N SER A 291 10.30 -9.38 -17.27
CA SER A 291 11.50 -10.02 -17.81
C SER A 291 11.20 -11.44 -18.32
N PRO A 292 11.74 -11.84 -19.50
CA PRO A 292 11.65 -13.23 -19.94
C PRO A 292 12.54 -14.16 -19.10
N ASP A 293 13.55 -13.62 -18.39
CA ASP A 293 14.49 -14.37 -17.57
C ASP A 293 14.16 -14.25 -16.07
N PRO A 294 13.80 -15.35 -15.39
CA PRO A 294 13.59 -15.39 -13.93
C PRO A 294 14.79 -14.93 -13.10
N MET A 295 16.01 -14.95 -13.65
CA MET A 295 17.19 -14.42 -12.97
C MET A 295 17.05 -12.94 -12.63
N ALA A 296 16.36 -12.15 -13.44
CA ALA A 296 16.10 -10.74 -13.15
C ALA A 296 15.40 -10.56 -11.79
N GLY A 297 14.42 -11.43 -11.48
CA GLY A 297 13.73 -11.42 -10.18
C GLY A 297 14.68 -11.75 -9.02
N ARG A 298 15.59 -12.70 -9.21
CA ARG A 298 16.58 -13.06 -8.18
C ARG A 298 17.56 -11.93 -7.92
N GLU A 299 18.10 -11.34 -8.98
CA GLU A 299 19.02 -10.20 -8.89
C GLU A 299 18.36 -8.98 -8.23
N ALA A 300 17.10 -8.71 -8.56
CA ALA A 300 16.30 -7.67 -7.94
C ALA A 300 16.16 -7.88 -6.42
N VAL A 301 15.81 -9.11 -5.99
CA VAL A 301 15.77 -9.47 -4.57
C VAL A 301 17.13 -9.27 -3.90
N ARG A 302 18.22 -9.71 -4.53
CA ARG A 302 19.57 -9.56 -3.97
C ARG A 302 19.99 -8.09 -3.83
N ARG A 303 19.63 -7.25 -4.80
CA ARG A 303 19.86 -5.79 -4.73
C ARG A 303 19.12 -5.17 -3.54
N VAL A 304 17.84 -5.50 -3.34
CA VAL A 304 17.06 -5.00 -2.20
C VAL A 304 17.63 -5.53 -0.88
N ALA A 305 17.90 -6.84 -0.82
CA ALA A 305 18.41 -7.50 0.38
C ALA A 305 19.76 -6.93 0.84
N ALA A 306 20.68 -6.67 -0.09
CA ALA A 306 22.02 -6.16 0.22
C ALA A 306 22.00 -4.85 1.02
N HIS A 307 20.96 -4.02 0.84
CA HIS A 307 20.82 -2.74 1.54
C HIS A 307 19.81 -2.82 2.69
N LEU A 308 18.64 -3.41 2.46
CA LEU A 308 17.50 -3.25 3.36
C LEU A 308 17.27 -4.45 4.29
N TYR A 309 17.76 -5.65 3.95
CA TYR A 309 17.47 -6.84 4.76
C TYR A 309 18.06 -6.71 6.16
N ASP A 310 17.26 -7.09 7.15
CA ASP A 310 17.67 -7.23 8.55
C ASP A 310 16.94 -8.45 9.15
N PRO A 311 17.65 -9.39 9.81
CA PRO A 311 17.00 -10.51 10.48
C PRO A 311 16.04 -10.07 11.60
N ALA A 312 16.12 -8.83 12.08
CA ALA A 312 15.16 -8.23 13.00
C ALA A 312 13.79 -7.99 12.37
N GLY A 313 13.67 -7.82 11.06
CA GLY A 313 12.44 -7.44 10.37
C GLY A 313 12.61 -6.19 9.52
N GLY A 314 11.51 -5.51 9.21
CA GLY A 314 11.54 -4.30 8.38
C GLY A 314 11.44 -4.55 6.87
N ILE A 315 11.17 -5.77 6.42
CA ILE A 315 10.80 -6.06 5.03
C ILE A 315 9.59 -7.00 5.01
N ILE A 316 8.62 -6.70 4.15
CA ILE A 316 7.60 -7.66 3.69
C ILE A 316 7.95 -8.01 2.24
N ALA A 317 8.12 -9.31 1.96
CA ALA A 317 8.34 -9.80 0.60
C ALA A 317 7.05 -9.58 -0.20
N GLN A 318 7.03 -8.54 -1.02
CA GLN A 318 5.87 -8.17 -1.81
C GLN A 318 6.26 -7.78 -3.24
N PHE A 319 5.38 -8.15 -4.17
CA PHE A 319 5.35 -7.73 -5.56
C PHE A 319 3.90 -7.80 -6.07
N GLU A 320 3.65 -7.16 -7.21
CA GLU A 320 2.38 -7.26 -7.92
C GLU A 320 2.52 -7.92 -9.29
N ILE A 321 1.56 -8.79 -9.62
CA ILE A 321 1.40 -9.38 -10.95
C ILE A 321 0.38 -8.55 -11.74
N THR A 322 0.89 -7.79 -12.71
CA THR A 322 0.12 -6.93 -13.62
C THR A 322 0.19 -7.47 -15.06
N PRO A 323 -0.62 -6.95 -16.01
CA PRO A 323 -0.49 -7.31 -17.41
C PRO A 323 0.93 -7.20 -17.94
N GLY A 324 1.41 -8.28 -18.57
CA GLY A 324 2.77 -8.39 -19.09
C GLY A 324 3.79 -9.00 -18.12
N SER A 325 3.41 -9.22 -16.86
CA SER A 325 4.26 -9.94 -15.89
C SER A 325 4.55 -11.38 -16.31
N ASN A 326 5.71 -11.89 -15.92
CA ASN A 326 6.11 -13.27 -16.12
C ASN A 326 5.95 -14.08 -14.82
N GLY A 327 5.10 -15.11 -14.83
CA GLY A 327 4.85 -15.95 -13.65
C GLY A 327 6.10 -16.66 -13.11
N ALA A 328 7.06 -17.01 -13.97
CA ALA A 328 8.31 -17.62 -13.53
C ALA A 328 9.21 -16.64 -12.76
N VAL A 329 9.19 -15.35 -13.11
CA VAL A 329 9.87 -14.29 -12.34
C VAL A 329 9.23 -14.16 -10.95
N ALA A 330 7.89 -14.16 -10.88
CA ALA A 330 7.15 -14.08 -9.63
C ALA A 330 7.52 -15.21 -8.65
N VAL A 331 7.59 -16.45 -9.13
CA VAL A 331 8.04 -17.60 -8.32
C VAL A 331 9.49 -17.42 -7.87
N ALA A 332 10.38 -16.99 -8.78
CA ALA A 332 11.80 -16.82 -8.48
C ALA A 332 12.08 -15.77 -7.39
N ILE A 333 11.27 -14.71 -7.32
CA ILE A 333 11.37 -13.67 -6.28
C ILE A 333 11.17 -14.29 -4.88
N PHE A 334 10.10 -15.05 -4.66
CA PHE A 334 9.86 -15.66 -3.35
C PHE A 334 10.90 -16.72 -2.99
N GLU A 335 11.32 -17.54 -3.96
CA GLU A 335 12.41 -18.49 -3.76
C GLU A 335 13.72 -17.80 -3.34
N GLU A 336 14.04 -16.66 -3.96
CA GLU A 336 15.27 -15.95 -3.64
C GLU A 336 15.22 -15.29 -2.28
N TRP A 337 14.05 -14.77 -1.85
CA TRP A 337 13.87 -14.28 -0.49
C TRP A 337 14.08 -15.39 0.55
N GLU A 338 13.58 -16.60 0.31
CA GLU A 338 13.85 -17.74 1.21
C GLU A 338 15.34 -18.05 1.32
N ARG A 339 16.07 -18.05 0.19
CA ARG A 339 17.53 -18.25 0.20
C ARG A 339 18.28 -17.18 0.97
N VAL A 340 17.91 -15.91 0.81
CA VAL A 340 18.48 -14.79 1.59
C VAL A 340 18.30 -15.03 3.09
N GLU A 341 17.12 -15.47 3.51
CA GLU A 341 16.84 -15.78 4.92
C GLU A 341 17.62 -16.98 5.44
N GLU A 342 17.74 -18.04 4.65
CA GLU A 342 18.51 -19.25 4.99
C GLU A 342 20.00 -18.95 5.17
N GLU A 343 20.58 -18.20 4.23
CA GLU A 343 21.98 -17.77 4.27
C GLU A 343 22.28 -16.93 5.52
N ALA A 344 21.39 -15.98 5.86
CA ALA A 344 21.54 -15.14 7.04
C ALA A 344 21.50 -15.95 8.36
N ARG A 345 20.68 -17.01 8.42
CA ARG A 345 20.62 -17.92 9.58
C ARG A 345 21.86 -18.78 9.71
N LEU A 346 22.38 -19.30 8.59
CA LEU A 346 23.61 -20.10 8.59
C LEU A 346 24.84 -19.25 8.95
N GLY A 347 24.92 -18.02 8.47
CA GLY A 347 26.01 -17.08 8.78
C GLY A 347 26.02 -16.57 10.23
N SER A 348 24.85 -16.52 10.89
CA SER A 348 24.77 -16.14 12.31
C SER A 348 25.10 -17.29 13.28
N GLY A 349 25.03 -18.55 12.83
CA GLY A 349 25.37 -19.74 13.62
C GLY A 349 26.88 -20.03 13.75
N SER A 350 27.74 -19.40 12.95
CA SER A 350 29.18 -19.71 12.88
C SER A 350 30.09 -18.78 13.70
N SER A 351 29.55 -17.82 14.45
CA SER A 351 30.33 -16.81 15.20
C SER A 351 30.36 -17.01 16.74
N GLY A 352 29.94 -18.16 17.26
CA GLY A 352 29.83 -18.41 18.70
C GLY A 352 30.61 -19.63 19.20
N GLY A 353 31.94 -19.59 19.16
CA GLY A 353 32.79 -20.54 19.90
C GLY A 353 33.78 -19.79 20.79
N PRO A 354 33.71 -19.89 22.13
CA PRO A 354 34.67 -19.22 22.99
C PRO A 354 36.04 -19.89 22.81
N ALA A 355 37.05 -19.11 22.44
CA ALA A 355 38.44 -19.51 22.55
C ALA A 355 38.73 -19.79 24.04
N GLN A 356 38.77 -21.07 24.41
CA GLN A 356 39.39 -21.50 25.65
C GLN A 356 40.88 -21.23 25.51
N VAL A 357 41.36 -20.22 26.23
CA VAL A 357 42.80 -20.01 26.44
C VAL A 357 43.18 -20.93 27.60
N SER A 358 43.99 -21.94 27.28
CA SER A 358 44.72 -22.80 28.23
C SER A 358 45.94 -22.07 28.80
#